data_AF-A0A414IA62-F1
#
_entry.id   AF-A0A414IA62-F1
#
_cell.length_a   1.000
_cell.length_b   1.000
_cell.length_c   1.000
_cell.angle_alpha   90.00
_cell.angle_beta   90.00
_cell.angle_gamma   90.00
#
_symmetry.space_group_name_H-M   'P 1'
#
loop_
_entity.id
_entity.type
_entity.pdbx_description
1 polymer ?
#
loop_
_entity_poly.entity_id
_entity_poly.type
_entity_poly.pdbx_seq_one_letter_code
_entity_poly.pdbx_strand_id
1 'polypeptide(L)'
;MHYVKYFIWSKWHDPEKPLFVLGVFVILSYISKGMQVMTWNWKEFGVSFLVFEVFAYQARYQINDLRDIGDDRDSDDRLFPKGVSKNAYIIELSAILAGIKIILAFVCTYFLGGRIKKYLYIELVALAIITVIYERIRDTYNLDKICFWVGAGYPLRFIVVAMAVGPKYMNNVTEGKLLLFYFLLIISPWTLGSMASVAQWVADVVKLKALSIDSYGKKHYIKLAERIEERYNLTKEKKTDGKIYPLREGGKMNDIWNVYFIISICSSSINVLFQKESAIGQVILGELLTWVMLLVLIKWASYRKIIYCNAILIILILIKFVFAWKCGFETGCVIYIFQWMVVGTYFYVTYRPQFKKIDMKKFLIYFMKGVLGEEAARCIVNDKEKK
;
A
#
# COMPACT_ATOMS: atom_id res chain seq x y z
N MET A 1 8.29 -16.93 -19.31
CA MET A 1 7.35 -16.81 -18.17
C MET A 1 7.26 -15.40 -17.56
N HIS A 2 8.35 -14.62 -17.51
CA HIS A 2 8.37 -13.26 -16.91
C HIS A 2 7.38 -12.28 -17.58
N TYR A 3 7.35 -12.23 -18.92
CA TYR A 3 6.44 -11.37 -19.68
C TYR A 3 4.95 -11.71 -19.51
N VAL A 4 4.61 -13.01 -19.44
CA VAL A 4 3.22 -13.44 -19.23
C VAL A 4 2.70 -12.99 -17.87
N LYS A 5 3.54 -13.11 -16.82
CA LYS A 5 3.20 -12.60 -15.49
C LYS A 5 3.01 -11.09 -15.50
N TYR A 6 3.87 -10.36 -16.21
CA TYR A 6 3.78 -8.91 -16.36
C TYR A 6 2.50 -8.46 -17.08
N PHE A 7 2.12 -9.15 -18.15
CA PHE A 7 0.92 -8.83 -18.94
C PHE A 7 -0.37 -9.03 -18.16
N ILE A 8 -0.40 -10.05 -17.28
CA ILE A 8 -1.53 -10.31 -16.39
C ILE A 8 -1.50 -9.33 -15.21
N TRP A 9 -0.35 -9.19 -14.56
CA TRP A 9 -0.16 -8.38 -13.36
C TRP A 9 1.22 -7.71 -13.36
N SER A 10 1.23 -6.44 -13.77
CA SER A 10 2.45 -5.68 -14.06
C SER A 10 3.28 -5.39 -12.82
N LYS A 11 2.63 -5.25 -11.67
CA LYS A 11 3.24 -4.91 -10.38
C LYS A 11 3.16 -6.05 -9.36
N TRP A 12 3.62 -7.25 -9.73
CA TRP A 12 3.45 -8.46 -8.90
C TRP A 12 4.32 -8.47 -7.64
N HIS A 13 5.34 -7.61 -7.61
CA HIS A 13 6.23 -7.44 -6.49
C HIS A 13 5.66 -6.57 -5.37
N ASP A 14 4.51 -5.91 -5.55
CA ASP A 14 3.92 -4.99 -4.60
C ASP A 14 2.63 -5.60 -3.97
N PRO A 15 2.72 -6.71 -3.21
CA PRO A 15 1.56 -7.39 -2.65
C PRO A 15 0.83 -6.56 -1.60
N GLU A 16 1.46 -5.54 -1.02
CA GLU A 16 0.88 -4.70 0.02
C GLU A 16 -0.38 -3.95 -0.46
N LYS A 17 -0.48 -3.63 -1.76
CA LYS A 17 -1.63 -2.93 -2.35
C LYS A 17 -2.88 -3.81 -2.43
N PRO A 18 -2.86 -5.00 -3.06
CA PRO A 18 -4.02 -5.89 -3.05
C PRO A 18 -4.33 -6.44 -1.65
N LEU A 19 -3.32 -6.65 -0.80
CA LEU A 19 -3.54 -7.03 0.60
C LEU A 19 -4.22 -5.91 1.39
N PHE A 20 -3.90 -4.64 1.14
CA PHE A 20 -4.61 -3.51 1.71
C PHE A 20 -6.10 -3.57 1.34
N VAL A 21 -6.43 -3.74 0.05
CA VAL A 21 -7.81 -3.81 -0.44
C VAL A 21 -8.59 -4.96 0.21
N LEU A 22 -8.00 -6.16 0.26
CA LEU A 22 -8.60 -7.32 0.90
C LEU A 22 -8.76 -7.13 2.41
N GLY A 23 -7.73 -6.61 3.09
CA GLY A 23 -7.74 -6.33 4.51
C GLY A 23 -8.88 -5.38 4.87
N VAL A 24 -8.98 -4.24 4.18
CA VAL A 24 -10.07 -3.27 4.37
C VAL A 24 -11.44 -3.93 4.19
N PHE A 25 -11.61 -4.83 3.22
CA PHE A 25 -12.89 -5.50 2.98
C PHE A 25 -13.28 -6.43 4.13
N VAL A 26 -12.35 -7.26 4.58
CA VAL A 26 -12.55 -8.19 5.71
C VAL A 26 -12.95 -7.41 6.96
N ILE A 27 -12.26 -6.31 7.24
CA ILE A 27 -12.48 -5.47 8.42
C ILE A 27 -13.86 -4.82 8.38
N LEU A 28 -14.16 -4.10 7.30
CA LEU A 28 -15.41 -3.36 7.18
C LEU A 28 -16.61 -4.33 7.12
N SER A 29 -16.45 -5.50 6.50
CA SER A 29 -17.52 -6.51 6.45
C SER A 29 -17.75 -7.17 7.81
N TYR A 30 -16.68 -7.50 8.53
CA TYR A 30 -16.77 -8.02 9.91
C TYR A 30 -17.52 -7.05 10.82
N ILE A 31 -17.28 -5.75 10.68
CA ILE A 31 -17.95 -4.74 11.53
C ILE A 31 -19.38 -4.51 11.08
N SER A 32 -19.64 -4.45 9.77
CA SER A 32 -20.99 -4.24 9.27
C SER A 32 -21.92 -5.46 9.46
N LYS A 33 -21.38 -6.68 9.49
CA LYS A 33 -22.16 -7.93 9.38
C LYS A 33 -21.72 -9.04 10.34
N GLY A 34 -20.75 -8.78 11.21
CA GLY A 34 -20.22 -9.77 12.15
C GLY A 34 -19.42 -10.89 11.48
N MET A 35 -19.20 -11.99 12.23
CA MET A 35 -18.48 -13.19 11.77
C MET A 35 -19.24 -14.05 10.75
N GLN A 36 -20.45 -13.66 10.34
CA GLN A 36 -21.23 -14.41 9.36
C GLN A 36 -20.66 -14.18 7.95
N VAL A 37 -19.49 -14.78 7.66
CA VAL A 37 -18.70 -14.54 6.44
C VAL A 37 -19.52 -14.69 5.17
N MET A 38 -20.44 -15.66 5.12
CA MET A 38 -21.32 -15.89 3.96
C MET A 38 -22.28 -14.73 3.66
N THR A 39 -22.54 -13.86 4.65
CA THR A 39 -23.41 -12.69 4.49
C THR A 39 -22.67 -11.48 3.94
N TRP A 40 -21.33 -11.52 3.87
CA TRP A 40 -20.54 -10.39 3.39
C TRP A 40 -20.78 -10.15 1.90
N ASN A 41 -20.55 -8.91 1.44
CA ASN A 41 -20.81 -8.49 0.05
C ASN A 41 -19.69 -8.97 -0.89
N TRP A 42 -19.45 -10.28 -0.95
CA TRP A 42 -18.38 -10.89 -1.73
C TRP A 42 -18.51 -10.62 -3.23
N LYS A 43 -19.74 -10.56 -3.74
CA LYS A 43 -20.01 -10.29 -5.15
C LYS A 43 -19.61 -8.86 -5.51
N GLU A 44 -20.10 -7.88 -4.75
CA GLU A 44 -19.77 -6.46 -4.93
C GLU A 44 -18.27 -6.21 -4.75
N PHE A 45 -17.66 -6.82 -3.73
CA PHE A 45 -16.23 -6.73 -3.51
C PHE A 45 -15.43 -7.36 -4.66
N GLY A 46 -15.80 -8.57 -5.10
CA GLY A 46 -15.11 -9.28 -6.17
C GLY A 46 -15.13 -8.49 -7.47
N VAL A 47 -16.27 -7.91 -7.84
CA VAL A 47 -16.34 -7.08 -9.06
C VAL A 47 -15.59 -5.77 -8.88
N SER A 48 -15.73 -5.08 -7.74
CA SER A 48 -14.97 -3.86 -7.45
C SER A 48 -13.46 -4.08 -7.48
N PHE A 49 -12.99 -5.18 -6.89
CA PHE A 49 -11.60 -5.59 -6.91
C PHE A 49 -11.12 -5.86 -8.34
N LEU A 50 -11.91 -6.60 -9.12
CA LEU A 50 -11.60 -6.91 -10.51
C LEU A 50 -11.51 -5.65 -11.37
N VAL A 51 -12.53 -4.78 -11.32
CA VAL A 51 -12.57 -3.53 -12.08
C VAL A 51 -11.41 -2.61 -11.69
N PHE A 52 -11.19 -2.43 -10.39
CA PHE A 52 -10.30 -1.39 -9.92
C PHE A 52 -8.83 -1.84 -9.82
N GLU A 53 -8.54 -2.96 -9.15
CA GLU A 53 -7.16 -3.42 -8.96
C GLU A 53 -6.62 -4.21 -10.14
N VAL A 54 -7.43 -5.07 -10.77
CA VAL A 54 -6.98 -5.97 -11.84
C VAL A 54 -6.99 -5.28 -13.20
N PHE A 55 -8.03 -4.50 -13.50
CA PHE A 55 -8.14 -3.83 -14.79
C PHE A 55 -7.58 -2.41 -14.76
N ALA A 56 -8.20 -1.49 -14.02
CA ALA A 56 -7.86 -0.07 -14.10
C ALA A 56 -6.43 0.23 -13.60
N TYR A 57 -6.04 -0.28 -12.42
CA TYR A 57 -4.70 -0.06 -11.88
C TYR A 57 -3.59 -0.76 -12.67
N GLN A 58 -3.81 -2.00 -13.13
CA GLN A 58 -2.80 -2.66 -13.95
C GLN A 58 -2.64 -1.96 -15.30
N ALA A 59 -3.73 -1.48 -15.92
CA ALA A 59 -3.63 -0.67 -17.13
C ALA A 59 -2.82 0.61 -16.89
N ARG A 60 -3.08 1.31 -15.78
CA ARG A 60 -2.27 2.47 -15.38
C ARG A 60 -0.79 2.11 -15.23
N TYR A 61 -0.45 1.01 -14.56
CA TYR A 61 0.94 0.57 -14.42
C TYR A 61 1.59 0.27 -15.77
N GLN A 62 0.90 -0.44 -16.67
CA GLN A 62 1.40 -0.71 -18.02
C GLN A 62 1.62 0.57 -18.82
N ILE A 63 0.68 1.52 -18.76
CA ILE A 63 0.83 2.82 -19.45
C ILE A 63 2.03 3.60 -18.91
N ASN A 64 2.24 3.58 -17.59
CA ASN A 64 3.39 4.21 -16.97
C ASN A 64 4.70 3.54 -17.41
N ASP A 65 4.78 2.22 -17.40
CA ASP A 65 5.96 1.47 -17.84
C ASP A 65 6.26 1.71 -19.33
N LEU A 66 5.23 1.79 -20.18
CA LEU A 66 5.36 2.05 -21.62
C LEU A 66 5.92 3.44 -21.92
N ARG A 67 5.59 4.43 -21.09
CA ARG A 67 6.12 5.80 -21.21
C ARG A 67 7.57 5.88 -20.73
N ASP A 68 7.90 5.12 -19.68
CA ASP A 68 9.22 5.11 -19.08
C ASP A 68 10.29 4.39 -19.92
N ILE A 69 9.90 3.77 -21.05
CA ILE A 69 10.81 3.08 -21.97
C ILE A 69 11.97 3.98 -22.45
N GLY A 70 11.71 5.27 -22.62
CA GLY A 70 12.74 6.25 -23.01
C GLY A 70 13.73 6.57 -21.89
N ASP A 71 13.23 6.67 -20.65
CA ASP A 71 14.01 6.96 -19.44
C ASP A 71 14.80 5.72 -18.95
N ASP A 72 14.29 4.51 -19.22
CA ASP A 72 14.84 3.23 -18.75
C ASP A 72 15.79 2.55 -19.74
N ARG A 73 16.23 3.25 -20.80
CA ARG A 73 17.01 2.71 -21.94
C ARG A 73 18.31 2.00 -21.51
N ASP A 74 18.89 2.43 -20.38
CA ASP A 74 20.22 2.00 -19.91
C ASP A 74 20.22 1.13 -18.64
N SER A 75 19.07 0.87 -18.01
CA SER A 75 19.01 0.01 -16.81
C SER A 75 19.08 -1.49 -17.17
N ASP A 76 19.59 -2.33 -16.26
CA ASP A 76 19.70 -3.79 -16.43
C ASP A 76 18.58 -4.59 -15.73
N ASP A 77 17.83 -3.98 -14.80
CA ASP A 77 16.76 -4.60 -13.99
C ASP A 77 15.39 -4.59 -14.71
N ARG A 78 15.41 -4.75 -16.04
CA ARG A 78 14.33 -4.31 -16.93
C ARG A 78 13.05 -5.15 -16.94
N LEU A 79 12.00 -4.45 -17.36
CA LEU A 79 10.81 -5.00 -18.00
C LEU A 79 11.09 -5.55 -19.41
N PHE A 80 12.08 -4.97 -20.11
CA PHE A 80 12.57 -5.33 -21.44
C PHE A 80 14.11 -5.51 -21.46
N PRO A 81 14.66 -6.74 -21.44
CA PRO A 81 16.10 -6.99 -21.40
C PRO A 81 16.90 -6.28 -22.51
N LYS A 82 18.16 -5.99 -22.22
CA LYS A 82 19.21 -5.54 -23.17
C LYS A 82 19.24 -6.53 -24.36
N GLY A 83 19.18 -6.04 -25.61
CA GLY A 83 19.56 -6.84 -26.79
C GLY A 83 18.49 -7.70 -27.48
N VAL A 84 17.21 -7.66 -27.08
CA VAL A 84 16.15 -8.38 -27.84
C VAL A 84 15.59 -7.47 -28.92
N SER A 85 15.77 -7.86 -30.19
CA SER A 85 15.16 -7.25 -31.39
C SER A 85 13.61 -7.27 -31.42
N LYS A 86 12.96 -7.63 -30.30
CA LYS A 86 11.50 -7.76 -30.13
C LYS A 86 10.89 -6.70 -29.21
N ASN A 87 11.55 -5.57 -28.99
CA ASN A 87 11.01 -4.51 -28.12
C ASN A 87 9.72 -3.89 -28.71
N ALA A 88 9.61 -3.68 -30.03
CA ALA A 88 8.43 -3.08 -30.64
C ALA A 88 7.15 -3.92 -30.43
N TYR A 89 7.21 -5.22 -30.68
CA TYR A 89 6.06 -6.13 -30.52
C TYR A 89 5.58 -6.22 -29.07
N ILE A 90 6.50 -6.23 -28.10
CA ILE A 90 6.16 -6.30 -26.68
C ILE A 90 5.53 -4.98 -26.21
N ILE A 91 6.02 -3.85 -26.73
CA ILE A 91 5.45 -2.51 -26.48
C ILE A 91 4.02 -2.44 -27.00
N GLU A 92 3.82 -2.84 -28.26
CA GLU A 92 2.51 -2.87 -28.91
C GLU A 92 1.54 -3.78 -28.14
N LEU A 93 1.97 -5.00 -27.78
CA LEU A 93 1.17 -5.92 -27.00
C LEU A 93 0.81 -5.36 -25.61
N SER A 94 1.74 -4.69 -24.93
CA SER A 94 1.45 -4.05 -23.64
C SER A 94 0.43 -2.93 -23.78
N ALA A 95 0.50 -2.13 -24.85
CA ALA A 95 -0.45 -1.06 -25.13
C ALA A 95 -1.85 -1.60 -25.44
N ILE A 96 -1.93 -2.64 -26.27
CA ILE A 96 -3.18 -3.34 -26.60
C ILE A 96 -3.81 -3.90 -25.32
N LEU A 97 -3.04 -4.59 -24.47
CA LEU A 97 -3.54 -5.17 -23.24
C LEU A 97 -3.99 -4.11 -22.21
N ALA A 98 -3.29 -2.98 -22.12
CA ALA A 98 -3.72 -1.86 -21.30
C ALA A 98 -5.07 -1.29 -21.80
N GLY A 99 -5.23 -1.14 -23.12
CA GLY A 99 -6.49 -0.74 -23.75
C GLY A 99 -7.64 -1.71 -23.47
N ILE A 100 -7.40 -3.02 -23.63
CA ILE A 100 -8.38 -4.07 -23.32
C ILE A 100 -8.81 -4.00 -21.85
N LYS A 101 -7.86 -3.83 -20.91
CA LYS A 101 -8.19 -3.69 -19.48
C LYS A 101 -9.05 -2.47 -19.20
N ILE A 102 -8.76 -1.33 -19.82
CA ILE A 102 -9.60 -0.12 -19.67
C ILE A 102 -11.03 -0.40 -20.16
N ILE A 103 -11.17 -1.00 -21.34
CA ILE A 103 -12.49 -1.36 -21.89
C ILE A 103 -13.21 -2.33 -20.95
N LEU A 104 -12.54 -3.39 -20.48
CA LEU A 104 -13.11 -4.34 -19.53
C LEU A 104 -13.54 -3.68 -18.22
N ALA A 105 -12.76 -2.73 -17.69
CA ALA A 105 -13.14 -1.97 -16.50
C ALA A 105 -14.47 -1.23 -16.69
N PHE A 106 -14.63 -0.55 -17.82
CA PHE A 106 -15.88 0.16 -18.16
C PHE A 106 -17.05 -0.79 -18.43
N VAL A 107 -16.83 -1.87 -19.20
CA VAL A 107 -17.86 -2.87 -19.52
C VAL A 107 -18.36 -3.56 -18.24
N CYS A 108 -17.44 -4.05 -17.39
CA CYS A 108 -17.81 -4.64 -16.11
C CYS A 108 -18.55 -3.64 -15.21
N THR A 109 -18.13 -2.38 -15.17
CA THR A 109 -18.83 -1.33 -14.40
C THR A 109 -20.22 -1.04 -14.97
N TYR A 110 -20.39 -1.06 -16.30
CA TYR A 110 -21.68 -0.81 -16.95
C TYR A 110 -22.75 -1.83 -16.56
N PHE A 111 -22.37 -3.11 -16.49
CA PHE A 111 -23.24 -4.23 -16.12
C PHE A 111 -23.53 -4.33 -14.62
N LEU A 112 -22.90 -3.50 -13.79
CA LEU A 112 -23.28 -3.38 -12.38
C LEU A 112 -24.58 -2.60 -12.22
N GLY A 113 -25.46 -3.04 -11.33
CA GLY A 113 -26.66 -2.30 -10.94
C GLY A 113 -26.42 -1.38 -9.73
N GLY A 114 -27.36 -0.47 -9.48
CA GLY A 114 -27.46 0.27 -8.23
C GLY A 114 -26.32 1.26 -7.95
N ARG A 115 -26.07 1.52 -6.66
CA ARG A 115 -25.15 2.57 -6.19
C ARG A 115 -23.69 2.32 -6.56
N ILE A 116 -23.26 1.06 -6.59
CA ILE A 116 -21.85 0.70 -6.82
C ILE A 116 -21.37 1.08 -8.22
N LYS A 117 -22.25 1.01 -9.23
CA LYS A 117 -21.98 1.49 -10.60
C LYS A 117 -21.52 2.94 -10.59
N LYS A 118 -22.29 3.83 -9.94
CA LYS A 118 -22.01 5.28 -9.89
C LYS A 118 -20.66 5.56 -9.25
N TYR A 119 -20.36 4.92 -8.12
CA TYR A 119 -19.09 5.12 -7.41
C TYR A 119 -17.90 4.60 -8.21
N LEU A 120 -17.99 3.42 -8.82
CA LEU A 120 -16.90 2.90 -9.65
C LEU A 120 -16.61 3.81 -10.85
N TYR A 121 -17.61 4.41 -11.50
CA TYR A 121 -17.36 5.42 -12.54
C TYR A 121 -16.60 6.63 -12.00
N ILE A 122 -17.02 7.17 -10.85
CA ILE A 122 -16.33 8.31 -10.21
C ILE A 122 -14.88 7.93 -9.90
N GLU A 123 -14.63 6.75 -9.36
CA GLU A 123 -13.30 6.24 -9.02
C GLU A 123 -12.40 6.03 -10.25
N LEU A 124 -12.95 5.52 -11.36
CA LEU A 124 -12.22 5.38 -12.62
C LEU A 124 -11.82 6.75 -13.20
N VAL A 125 -12.73 7.73 -13.16
CA VAL A 125 -12.44 9.10 -13.60
C VAL A 125 -11.42 9.76 -12.67
N ALA A 126 -11.56 9.61 -11.35
CA ALA A 126 -10.61 10.14 -10.38
C ALA A 126 -9.22 9.53 -10.57
N LEU A 127 -9.12 8.22 -10.82
CA LEU A 127 -7.86 7.54 -11.13
C LEU A 127 -7.21 8.12 -12.39
N ALA A 128 -7.98 8.38 -13.45
CA ALA A 128 -7.48 9.00 -14.67
C ALA A 128 -6.94 10.41 -14.40
N ILE A 129 -7.69 11.25 -13.67
CA ILE A 129 -7.28 12.61 -13.28
C ILE A 129 -5.99 12.58 -12.45
N ILE A 130 -5.94 11.74 -11.40
CA ILE A 130 -4.76 11.58 -10.53
C ILE A 130 -3.56 11.12 -11.35
N THR A 131 -3.76 10.22 -12.32
CA THR A 131 -2.69 9.77 -13.22
C THR A 131 -2.16 10.94 -14.04
N VAL A 132 -3.01 11.72 -14.70
CA VAL A 132 -2.59 12.89 -15.49
C VAL A 132 -1.87 13.93 -14.62
N ILE A 133 -2.37 14.22 -13.42
CA ILE A 133 -1.75 15.19 -12.51
C ILE A 133 -0.38 14.68 -12.03
N TYR A 134 -0.30 13.42 -11.60
CA TYR A 134 0.95 12.81 -11.14
C TYR A 134 2.02 12.88 -12.23
N GLU A 135 1.68 12.58 -13.49
CA GLU A 135 2.64 12.67 -14.60
C GLU A 135 3.12 14.12 -14.82
N ARG A 136 2.21 15.10 -14.87
CA ARG A 136 2.61 16.52 -14.98
C ARG A 136 3.55 16.96 -13.85
N ILE A 137 3.35 16.42 -12.66
CA ILE A 137 4.16 16.74 -11.48
C ILE A 137 5.51 16.03 -11.51
N ARG A 138 5.55 14.80 -12.03
CA ARG A 138 6.80 14.05 -12.24
C ARG A 138 7.80 14.84 -13.07
N ASP A 139 7.31 15.58 -14.08
CA ASP A 139 8.14 16.44 -14.93
C ASP A 139 8.68 17.70 -14.23
N THR A 140 8.11 18.10 -13.09
CA THR A 140 8.57 19.28 -12.33
C THR A 140 9.82 19.00 -11.47
N TYR A 141 10.28 17.75 -11.40
CA TYR A 141 11.38 17.30 -10.55
C TYR A 141 11.17 17.55 -9.04
N ASN A 142 9.99 17.97 -8.59
CA ASN A 142 9.77 18.26 -7.18
C ASN A 142 9.43 16.96 -6.42
N LEU A 143 10.41 16.43 -5.67
CA LEU A 143 10.27 15.18 -4.93
C LEU A 143 9.07 15.21 -3.98
N ASP A 144 8.86 16.30 -3.25
CA ASP A 144 7.77 16.39 -2.27
C ASP A 144 6.40 16.34 -2.95
N LYS A 145 6.23 17.01 -4.10
CA LYS A 145 5.01 16.92 -4.90
C LYS A 145 4.79 15.52 -5.47
N ILE A 146 5.84 14.86 -5.96
CA ILE A 146 5.76 13.48 -6.46
C ILE A 146 5.31 12.52 -5.34
N CYS A 147 5.93 12.64 -4.16
CA CYS A 147 5.60 11.84 -2.99
C CYS A 147 4.20 12.13 -2.44
N PHE A 148 3.69 13.35 -2.59
CA PHE A 148 2.31 13.67 -2.26
C PHE A 148 1.35 12.93 -3.20
N TRP A 149 1.53 13.04 -4.52
CA TRP A 149 0.57 12.46 -5.48
C TRP A 149 0.63 10.94 -5.62
N VAL A 150 1.77 10.31 -5.33
CA VAL A 150 1.86 8.83 -5.38
C VAL A 150 0.94 8.17 -4.34
N GLY A 151 0.70 8.82 -3.20
CA GLY A 151 -0.17 8.30 -2.13
C GLY A 151 -1.66 8.33 -2.43
N ALA A 152 -2.10 9.16 -3.37
CA ALA A 152 -3.52 9.35 -3.71
C ALA A 152 -4.21 8.06 -4.17
N GLY A 153 -3.46 7.02 -4.54
CA GLY A 153 -4.03 5.74 -4.93
C GLY A 153 -4.60 4.88 -3.81
N TYR A 154 -4.19 5.08 -2.55
CA TYR A 154 -4.70 4.33 -1.40
C TYR A 154 -6.09 4.79 -0.93
N PRO A 155 -6.40 6.10 -0.91
CA PRO A 155 -7.75 6.59 -0.67
C PRO A 155 -8.78 6.01 -1.65
N LEU A 156 -8.48 5.99 -2.94
CA LEU A 156 -9.38 5.42 -3.95
C LEU A 156 -9.65 3.94 -3.68
N ARG A 157 -8.60 3.17 -3.37
CA ARG A 157 -8.71 1.76 -2.94
C ARG A 157 -9.64 1.59 -1.74
N PHE A 158 -9.46 2.44 -0.73
CA PHE A 158 -10.27 2.41 0.47
C PHE A 158 -11.74 2.71 0.15
N ILE A 159 -12.02 3.73 -0.65
CA ILE A 159 -13.39 4.14 -1.02
C ILE A 159 -14.09 3.02 -1.81
N VAL A 160 -13.43 2.45 -2.82
CA VAL A 160 -13.98 1.34 -3.61
C VAL A 160 -14.42 0.17 -2.73
N VAL A 161 -13.62 -0.17 -1.72
CA VAL A 161 -13.95 -1.25 -0.78
C VAL A 161 -15.06 -0.86 0.18
N ALA A 162 -14.99 0.34 0.76
CA ALA A 162 -16.01 0.83 1.68
C ALA A 162 -17.40 0.85 1.01
N MET A 163 -17.45 1.25 -0.26
CA MET A 163 -18.69 1.24 -1.06
C MET A 163 -19.18 -0.18 -1.38
N ALA A 164 -18.28 -1.15 -1.55
CA ALA A 164 -18.64 -2.55 -1.73
C ALA A 164 -19.27 -3.15 -0.46
N VAL A 165 -18.83 -2.74 0.73
CA VAL A 165 -19.40 -3.19 2.01
C VAL A 165 -20.75 -2.52 2.31
N GLY A 166 -20.91 -1.24 1.96
CA GLY A 166 -22.19 -0.53 2.01
C GLY A 166 -22.29 0.57 3.08
N PRO A 167 -23.43 1.30 3.12
CA PRO A 167 -23.55 2.62 3.76
C PRO A 167 -23.70 2.59 5.29
N LYS A 168 -23.89 1.42 5.93
CA LYS A 168 -24.04 1.36 7.39
C LYS A 168 -22.87 2.02 8.12
N TYR A 169 -21.67 1.89 7.55
CA TYR A 169 -20.46 2.51 8.07
C TYR A 169 -20.39 4.03 7.85
N MET A 170 -21.24 4.57 6.96
CA MET A 170 -21.27 5.99 6.61
C MET A 170 -22.32 6.82 7.36
N ASN A 171 -23.26 6.15 8.06
CA ASN A 171 -24.46 6.80 8.58
C ASN A 171 -24.36 7.23 10.07
N ASN A 172 -23.28 6.89 10.78
CA ASN A 172 -23.20 7.04 12.25
C ASN A 172 -22.45 8.29 12.74
N VAL A 173 -22.16 9.29 11.90
CA VAL A 173 -21.48 10.52 12.35
C VAL A 173 -22.37 11.74 12.13
N THR A 174 -22.51 12.58 13.16
CA THR A 174 -23.28 13.84 13.14
C THR A 174 -22.73 14.80 12.09
N GLU A 175 -23.60 15.53 11.37
CA GLU A 175 -23.29 16.24 10.11
C GLU A 175 -22.01 17.11 10.11
N GLY A 176 -21.72 17.84 11.19
CA GLY A 176 -20.50 18.64 11.30
C GLY A 176 -19.21 17.85 11.62
N LYS A 177 -19.33 16.73 12.34
CA LYS A 177 -18.20 15.82 12.66
C LYS A 177 -17.95 14.81 11.55
N LEU A 178 -18.95 14.54 10.72
CA LEU A 178 -18.94 13.60 9.60
C LEU A 178 -17.89 13.98 8.55
N LEU A 179 -17.80 15.27 8.18
CA LEU A 179 -16.84 15.73 7.19
C LEU A 179 -15.38 15.56 7.66
N LEU A 180 -15.08 15.96 8.90
CA LEU A 180 -13.74 15.81 9.48
C LEU A 180 -13.37 14.33 9.66
N PHE A 181 -14.32 13.50 10.09
CA PHE A 181 -14.15 12.05 10.19
C PHE A 181 -13.71 11.44 8.85
N TYR A 182 -14.43 11.73 7.76
CA TYR A 182 -14.09 11.23 6.43
C TYR A 182 -12.77 11.79 5.91
N PHE A 183 -12.51 13.07 6.16
CA PHE A 183 -11.25 13.69 5.76
C PHE A 183 -10.06 13.00 6.42
N LEU A 184 -10.11 12.71 7.72
CA LEU A 184 -9.06 11.98 8.44
C LEU A 184 -8.94 10.52 7.99
N LEU A 185 -10.08 9.88 7.69
CA LEU A 185 -10.15 8.52 7.16
C LEU A 185 -9.57 8.42 5.73
N ILE A 186 -9.53 9.52 4.98
CA ILE A 186 -8.90 9.62 3.64
C ILE A 186 -7.41 9.96 3.76
N ILE A 187 -7.05 10.90 4.64
CA ILE A 187 -5.65 11.30 4.86
C ILE A 187 -4.82 10.11 5.33
N SER A 188 -5.34 9.28 6.24
CA SER A 188 -4.55 8.19 6.81
C SER A 188 -4.10 7.16 5.74
N PRO A 189 -4.99 6.63 4.87
CA PRO A 189 -4.59 5.83 3.71
C PRO A 189 -3.72 6.58 2.71
N TRP A 190 -3.98 7.88 2.47
CA TRP A 190 -3.15 8.69 1.56
C TRP A 190 -1.70 8.65 2.00
N THR A 191 -1.43 9.07 3.23
CA THR A 191 -0.07 9.19 3.75
C THR A 191 0.56 7.82 3.98
N LEU A 192 -0.23 6.79 4.29
CA LEU A 192 0.24 5.39 4.21
C LEU A 192 0.77 5.05 2.81
N GLY A 193 0.02 5.39 1.76
CA GLY A 193 0.41 5.13 0.37
C GLY A 193 1.68 5.87 -0.05
N SER A 194 1.80 7.13 0.35
CA SER A 194 3.02 7.92 0.15
C SER A 194 4.22 7.32 0.89
N MET A 195 4.06 6.98 2.17
CA MET A 195 5.10 6.35 2.97
C MET A 195 5.57 5.02 2.37
N ALA A 196 4.63 4.12 2.03
CA ALA A 196 4.95 2.81 1.48
C ALA A 196 5.71 2.91 0.15
N SER A 197 5.26 3.81 -0.74
CA SER A 197 5.90 4.03 -2.04
C SER A 197 7.30 4.59 -1.89
N VAL A 198 7.48 5.63 -1.06
CA VAL A 198 8.79 6.27 -0.89
C VAL A 198 9.78 5.34 -0.18
N ALA A 199 9.35 4.64 0.85
CA ALA A 199 10.24 3.70 1.56
C ALA A 199 10.70 2.57 0.63
N GLN A 200 9.85 2.11 -0.30
CA GLN A 200 10.25 1.19 -1.36
C GLN A 200 11.28 1.81 -2.32
N TRP A 201 11.06 3.04 -2.78
CA TRP A 201 12.00 3.73 -3.66
C TRP A 201 13.37 3.92 -3.00
N VAL A 202 13.40 4.25 -1.71
CA VAL A 202 14.67 4.33 -0.95
C VAL A 202 15.37 2.97 -0.94
N ALA A 203 14.64 1.86 -0.72
CA ALA A 203 15.23 0.53 -0.75
C ALA A 203 15.81 0.18 -2.13
N ASP A 204 15.16 0.59 -3.22
CA ASP A 204 15.66 0.40 -4.58
C ASP A 204 16.91 1.24 -4.85
N VAL A 205 16.91 2.52 -4.46
CA VAL A 205 18.09 3.41 -4.57
C VAL A 205 19.29 2.85 -3.82
N VAL A 206 19.08 2.30 -2.62
CA VAL A 206 20.15 1.66 -1.84
C VAL A 206 20.73 0.44 -2.54
N LYS A 207 19.87 -0.38 -3.17
CA LYS A 207 20.31 -1.53 -3.97
C LYS A 207 21.17 -1.07 -5.15
N LEU A 208 20.73 -0.04 -5.88
CA LEU A 208 21.45 0.51 -7.03
C LEU A 208 22.80 1.12 -6.62
N LYS A 209 22.84 1.89 -5.53
CA LYS A 209 24.09 2.41 -4.94
C LYS A 209 25.07 1.30 -4.55
N ALA A 210 24.58 0.22 -3.96
CA ALA A 210 25.42 -0.91 -3.57
C ALA A 210 26.05 -1.62 -4.78
N LEU A 211 25.42 -1.52 -5.95
CA LEU A 211 25.93 -2.05 -7.22
C LEU A 211 26.83 -1.04 -7.97
N SER A 212 27.10 0.14 -7.40
CA SER A 212 27.86 1.23 -8.05
C SER A 212 27.27 1.65 -9.40
N ILE A 213 25.94 1.66 -9.49
CA ILE A 213 25.21 2.13 -10.68
C ILE A 213 24.94 3.63 -10.52
N ASP A 214 25.57 4.45 -11.37
CA ASP A 214 25.46 5.92 -11.31
C ASP A 214 24.18 6.47 -11.97
N SER A 215 23.56 5.69 -12.86
CA SER A 215 22.29 6.04 -13.51
C SER A 215 21.12 5.29 -12.88
N TYR A 216 20.29 6.00 -12.12
CA TYR A 216 19.12 5.42 -11.44
C TYR A 216 17.89 5.24 -12.35
N GLY A 217 17.95 5.66 -13.63
CA GLY A 217 16.84 5.66 -14.60
C GLY A 217 15.69 6.63 -14.28
N LYS A 218 15.35 6.81 -13.00
CA LYS A 218 14.23 7.63 -12.54
C LYS A 218 14.71 8.91 -11.87
N LYS A 219 14.18 10.05 -12.33
CA LYS A 219 14.53 11.39 -11.84
C LYS A 219 14.32 11.59 -10.33
N HIS A 220 13.25 11.01 -9.77
CA HIS A 220 12.99 11.06 -8.33
C HIS A 220 13.94 10.16 -7.51
N TYR A 221 14.54 9.13 -8.12
CA TYR A 221 15.55 8.28 -7.46
C TYR A 221 16.86 9.05 -7.25
N ILE A 222 17.23 9.94 -8.17
CA ILE A 222 18.41 10.82 -8.02
C ILE A 222 18.25 11.70 -6.78
N LYS A 223 17.12 12.40 -6.63
CA LYS A 223 16.87 13.24 -5.46
C LYS A 223 16.79 12.45 -4.15
N LEU A 224 16.26 11.23 -4.20
CA LEU A 224 16.27 10.33 -3.05
C LEU A 224 17.69 9.87 -2.70
N ALA A 225 18.52 9.57 -3.70
CA ALA A 225 19.92 9.18 -3.54
C ALA A 225 20.73 10.27 -2.83
N GLU A 226 20.56 11.53 -3.24
CA GLU A 226 21.16 12.71 -2.60
C GLU A 226 20.68 12.82 -1.14
N ARG A 227 19.38 12.69 -0.88
CA ARG A 227 18.78 12.85 0.46
C ARG A 227 19.18 11.75 1.46
N ILE A 228 19.63 10.59 0.98
CA ILE A 228 20.12 9.49 1.83
C ILE A 228 21.64 9.31 1.80
N GLU A 229 22.39 10.16 1.07
CA GLU A 229 23.85 10.01 0.85
C GLU A 229 24.64 9.90 2.16
N GLU A 230 24.47 10.88 3.05
CA GLU A 230 25.12 10.92 4.36
C GLU A 230 24.89 9.63 5.15
N ARG A 231 23.63 9.18 5.24
CA ARG A 231 23.26 7.95 5.94
C ARG A 231 23.77 6.70 5.25
N TYR A 232 23.74 6.66 3.93
CA TYR A 232 24.28 5.56 3.16
C TYR A 232 25.78 5.38 3.46
N ASN A 233 26.54 6.48 3.51
CA ASN A 233 27.97 6.44 3.83
C ASN A 233 28.22 6.02 5.30
N LEU A 234 27.47 6.57 6.26
CA LEU A 234 27.56 6.14 7.68
C LEU A 234 27.23 4.65 7.87
N THR A 235 26.23 4.14 7.15
CA THR A 235 25.82 2.73 7.23
C THR A 235 26.72 1.77 6.44
N LYS A 236 27.45 2.27 5.44
CA LYS A 236 28.48 1.50 4.71
C LYS A 236 29.62 1.05 5.62
N GLU A 237 29.96 1.85 6.63
CA GLU A 237 30.97 1.54 7.65
C GLU A 237 30.46 0.56 8.72
N LYS A 238 29.15 0.57 8.99
CA LYS A 238 28.48 -0.26 10.02
C LYS A 238 27.58 -1.34 9.42
N LYS A 239 28.09 -2.08 8.41
CA LYS A 239 27.32 -3.15 7.76
C LYS A 239 26.75 -4.11 8.80
N THR A 240 25.43 -4.31 8.78
CA THR A 240 24.77 -5.35 9.58
C THR A 240 24.48 -6.54 8.67
N ASP A 241 25.04 -7.71 9.01
CA ASP A 241 24.95 -8.93 8.19
C ASP A 241 25.39 -8.71 6.72
N GLY A 242 26.43 -7.89 6.51
CA GLY A 242 26.96 -7.56 5.18
C GLY A 242 26.08 -6.64 4.33
N LYS A 243 24.98 -6.08 4.88
CA LYS A 243 24.00 -5.27 4.15
C LYS A 243 23.89 -3.85 4.70
N ILE A 244 23.52 -2.92 3.81
CA ILE A 244 23.37 -1.49 4.08
C ILE A 244 21.87 -1.16 4.18
N TYR A 245 21.47 -0.48 5.27
CA TYR A 245 20.07 -0.14 5.53
C TYR A 245 19.92 1.30 6.06
N PRO A 246 19.95 2.32 5.19
CA PRO A 246 19.91 3.70 5.64
C PRO A 246 18.57 4.12 6.25
N LEU A 247 17.49 3.36 6.04
CA LEU A 247 16.21 3.55 6.73
C LEU A 247 16.25 3.17 8.23
N ARG A 248 17.35 2.58 8.73
CA ARG A 248 17.45 1.98 10.08
C ARG A 248 18.42 2.66 11.03
N GLU A 249 19.11 3.68 10.55
CA GLU A 249 20.08 4.44 11.34
C GLU A 249 19.52 5.83 11.56
N GLY A 250 19.16 6.10 12.83
CA GLY A 250 18.72 7.41 13.33
C GLY A 250 17.84 8.17 12.34
N GLY A 251 16.59 7.74 12.17
CA GLY A 251 15.66 8.40 11.26
C GLY A 251 15.48 9.87 11.64
N LYS A 252 15.59 10.78 10.67
CA LYS A 252 15.25 12.18 10.93
C LYS A 252 13.73 12.27 10.90
N MET A 253 13.11 12.98 11.85
CA MET A 253 11.65 13.16 11.86
C MET A 253 11.14 13.83 10.57
N ASN A 254 11.98 14.66 9.94
CA ASN A 254 11.70 15.36 8.69
C ASN A 254 12.01 14.53 7.42
N ASP A 255 12.36 13.25 7.57
CA ASP A 255 12.37 12.34 6.44
C ASP A 255 10.96 12.16 5.90
N ILE A 256 10.81 12.25 4.59
CA ILE A 256 9.48 12.34 3.98
C ILE A 256 8.61 11.11 4.28
N TRP A 257 9.20 9.91 4.33
CA TRP A 257 8.48 8.69 4.71
C TRP A 257 8.10 8.65 6.20
N ASN A 258 8.93 9.22 7.10
CA ASN A 258 8.62 9.34 8.53
C ASN A 258 7.50 10.36 8.76
N VAL A 259 7.53 11.50 8.06
CA VAL A 259 6.47 12.50 8.10
C VAL A 259 5.14 11.88 7.69
N TYR A 260 5.10 11.15 6.57
CA TYR A 260 3.89 10.48 6.13
C TYR A 260 3.43 9.37 7.07
N PHE A 261 4.36 8.60 7.66
CA PHE A 261 4.03 7.63 8.71
C PHE A 261 3.37 8.29 9.93
N ILE A 262 3.95 9.40 10.42
CA ILE A 262 3.41 10.17 11.55
C ILE A 262 2.02 10.69 11.21
N ILE A 263 1.84 11.34 10.05
CA ILE A 263 0.54 11.87 9.65
C ILE A 263 -0.50 10.75 9.55
N SER A 264 -0.13 9.57 9.04
CA SER A 264 -1.03 8.43 8.91
C SER A 264 -1.55 7.95 10.27
N ILE A 265 -0.65 7.79 11.25
CA ILE A 265 -1.03 7.41 12.62
C ILE A 265 -1.80 8.54 13.30
N CYS A 266 -1.29 9.77 13.31
CA CYS A 266 -1.95 10.88 14.00
C CYS A 266 -3.33 11.18 13.44
N SER A 267 -3.53 11.16 12.12
CA SER A 267 -4.86 11.35 11.52
C SER A 267 -5.85 10.26 11.95
N SER A 268 -5.40 9.01 12.00
CA SER A 268 -6.22 7.90 12.52
C SER A 268 -6.51 8.07 14.02
N SER A 269 -5.51 8.39 14.85
CA SER A 269 -5.64 8.64 16.29
C SER A 269 -6.64 9.74 16.60
N ILE A 270 -6.52 10.89 15.93
CA ILE A 270 -7.44 12.02 16.06
C ILE A 270 -8.86 11.58 15.70
N ASN A 271 -9.01 10.73 14.69
CA ASN A 271 -10.31 10.22 14.28
C ASN A 271 -11.03 9.42 15.39
N VAL A 272 -10.26 8.69 16.21
CA VAL A 272 -10.79 7.98 17.39
C VAL A 272 -11.29 8.97 18.45
N LEU A 273 -10.54 10.04 18.70
CA LEU A 273 -10.83 11.03 19.74
C LEU A 273 -12.11 11.83 19.49
N PHE A 274 -12.57 11.90 18.24
CA PHE A 274 -13.81 12.58 17.89
C PHE A 274 -15.08 11.76 18.15
N GLN A 275 -14.93 10.47 18.48
CA GLN A 275 -16.05 9.57 18.80
C GLN A 275 -16.50 9.78 20.24
N LYS A 276 -17.82 9.85 20.44
CA LYS A 276 -18.42 10.16 21.74
C LYS A 276 -18.67 8.85 22.48
N GLU A 277 -17.78 8.48 23.40
CA GLU A 277 -17.85 7.19 24.11
C GLU A 277 -17.66 7.32 25.62
N SER A 278 -18.29 6.41 26.36
CA SER A 278 -18.24 6.33 27.84
C SER A 278 -16.84 6.11 28.40
N ALA A 279 -15.89 5.69 27.55
CA ALA A 279 -14.51 5.34 27.90
C ALA A 279 -13.44 6.32 27.35
N ILE A 280 -13.82 7.57 27.05
CA ILE A 280 -12.94 8.51 26.33
C ILE A 280 -11.57 8.74 27.01
N GLY A 281 -11.49 8.68 28.35
CA GLY A 281 -10.23 8.83 29.09
C GLY A 281 -9.21 7.72 28.79
N GLN A 282 -9.65 6.47 28.70
CA GLN A 282 -8.79 5.32 28.39
C GLN A 282 -8.34 5.33 26.92
N VAL A 283 -9.22 5.78 26.02
CA VAL A 283 -8.90 6.00 24.61
C VAL A 283 -7.83 7.08 24.45
N ILE A 284 -7.98 8.24 25.12
CA ILE A 284 -6.99 9.31 25.11
C ILE A 284 -5.63 8.81 25.61
N LEU A 285 -5.61 8.11 26.74
CA LEU A 285 -4.37 7.56 27.30
C LEU A 285 -3.68 6.59 26.32
N GLY A 286 -4.44 5.70 25.69
CA GLY A 286 -3.93 4.75 24.69
C GLY A 286 -3.33 5.45 23.47
N GLU A 287 -3.96 6.52 22.97
CA GLU A 287 -3.43 7.31 21.86
C GLU A 287 -2.17 8.09 22.23
N LEU A 288 -2.13 8.70 23.41
CA LEU A 288 -0.93 9.38 23.92
C LEU A 288 0.26 8.42 24.02
N LEU A 289 0.04 7.21 24.58
CA LEU A 289 1.07 6.17 24.62
C LEU A 289 1.54 5.77 23.21
N THR A 290 0.61 5.71 22.25
CA THR A 290 0.93 5.38 20.84
C THR A 290 1.83 6.46 20.24
N TRP A 291 1.53 7.73 20.48
CA TRP A 291 2.32 8.86 19.99
C TRP A 291 3.70 8.92 20.64
N VAL A 292 3.81 8.69 21.95
CA VAL A 292 5.11 8.62 22.63
C VAL A 292 5.97 7.49 22.05
N MET A 293 5.40 6.30 21.88
CA MET A 293 6.12 5.16 21.29
C MET A 293 6.53 5.41 19.83
N LEU A 294 5.69 6.10 19.05
CA LEU A 294 6.02 6.53 17.69
C LEU A 294 7.24 7.45 17.65
N LEU A 295 7.30 8.45 18.54
CA LEU A 295 8.43 9.37 18.63
C LEU A 295 9.72 8.66 19.04
N VAL A 296 9.64 7.72 19.98
CA VAL A 296 10.77 6.87 20.38
C VAL A 296 11.27 6.04 19.20
N LEU A 297 10.35 5.41 18.47
CA LEU A 297 10.65 4.58 17.30
C LEU A 297 11.35 5.37 16.19
N ILE A 298 10.98 6.63 15.96
CA ILE A 298 11.60 7.46 14.91
C ILE A 298 12.97 7.99 15.36
N LYS A 299 13.07 8.52 16.58
CA LYS A 299 14.25 9.30 17.01
C LYS A 299 15.37 8.47 17.64
N TRP A 300 15.07 7.34 18.29
CA TRP A 300 16.01 6.65 19.19
C TRP A 300 16.39 5.23 18.74
N ALA A 301 15.78 4.77 17.66
CA ALA A 301 15.77 3.36 17.38
C ALA A 301 16.92 2.99 16.43
N SER A 302 17.92 2.29 16.97
CA SER A 302 18.84 1.47 16.17
C SER A 302 18.12 0.23 15.65
N TYR A 303 18.69 -0.47 14.66
CA TYR A 303 18.07 -1.65 14.03
C TYR A 303 17.36 -2.62 15.00
N ARG A 304 18.03 -3.05 16.07
CA ARG A 304 17.45 -3.98 17.07
C ARG A 304 16.31 -3.32 17.85
N LYS A 305 16.48 -2.05 18.25
CA LYS A 305 15.49 -1.28 19.01
C LYS A 305 14.22 -1.02 18.20
N ILE A 306 14.34 -0.76 16.89
CA ILE A 306 13.18 -0.55 16.02
C ILE A 306 12.26 -1.80 15.99
N ILE A 307 12.82 -3.02 16.03
CA ILE A 307 12.02 -4.26 16.07
C ILE A 307 11.18 -4.31 17.36
N TYR A 308 11.82 -4.10 18.51
CA TYR A 308 11.13 -4.09 19.81
C TYR A 308 10.08 -2.97 19.90
N CYS A 309 10.41 -1.76 19.45
CA CYS A 309 9.48 -0.64 19.43
C CYS A 309 8.27 -0.92 18.53
N ASN A 310 8.46 -1.52 17.34
CA ASN A 310 7.35 -1.92 16.47
C ASN A 310 6.48 -3.00 17.14
N ALA A 311 7.10 -4.01 17.76
CA ALA A 311 6.36 -5.06 18.46
C ALA A 311 5.51 -4.50 19.61
N ILE A 312 6.09 -3.60 20.43
CA ILE A 312 5.35 -2.92 21.50
C ILE A 312 4.19 -2.10 20.92
N LEU A 313 4.40 -1.39 19.81
CA LEU A 313 3.39 -0.54 19.21
C LEU A 313 2.25 -1.37 18.59
N ILE A 314 2.55 -2.53 17.99
CA ILE A 314 1.55 -3.52 17.57
C ILE A 314 0.75 -4.06 18.77
N ILE A 315 1.41 -4.43 19.87
CA ILE A 315 0.76 -4.93 21.08
C ILE A 315 -0.16 -3.84 21.67
N LEU A 316 0.31 -2.60 21.72
CA LEU A 316 -0.48 -1.46 22.21
C LEU A 316 -1.74 -1.26 21.37
N ILE A 317 -1.63 -1.32 20.03
CA ILE A 317 -2.78 -1.24 19.13
C ILE A 317 -3.74 -2.42 19.33
N LEU A 318 -3.24 -3.63 19.54
CA LEU A 318 -4.06 -4.80 19.83
C LEU A 318 -4.84 -4.65 21.14
N ILE A 319 -4.21 -4.13 22.19
CA ILE A 319 -4.86 -3.84 23.48
C ILE A 319 -5.99 -2.82 23.27
N LYS A 320 -5.73 -1.74 22.54
CA LYS A 320 -6.75 -0.73 22.19
C LYS A 320 -7.89 -1.33 21.38
N PHE A 321 -7.59 -2.20 20.42
CA PHE A 321 -8.59 -2.93 19.63
C PHE A 321 -9.50 -3.79 20.51
N VAL A 322 -8.92 -4.62 21.37
CA VAL A 322 -9.68 -5.49 22.30
C VAL A 322 -10.52 -4.64 23.25
N PHE A 323 -9.98 -3.51 23.72
CA PHE A 323 -10.70 -2.57 24.56
C PHE A 323 -11.92 -1.98 23.83
N ALA A 324 -11.73 -1.42 22.63
CA ALA A 324 -12.83 -0.90 21.82
C ALA A 324 -13.88 -1.97 21.54
N TRP A 325 -13.46 -3.19 21.23
CA TRP A 325 -14.38 -4.31 20.98
C TRP A 325 -15.24 -4.62 22.21
N LYS A 326 -14.63 -4.72 23.39
CA LYS A 326 -15.35 -4.98 24.65
C LYS A 326 -16.30 -3.86 25.04
N CYS A 327 -15.98 -2.62 24.68
CA CYS A 327 -16.81 -1.45 24.94
C CYS A 327 -17.88 -1.20 23.87
N GLY A 328 -17.98 -2.04 22.83
CA GLY A 328 -18.93 -1.82 21.72
C GLY A 328 -18.55 -0.67 20.77
N PHE A 329 -17.30 -0.20 20.84
CA PHE A 329 -16.80 0.93 20.07
C PHE A 329 -16.34 0.49 18.66
N GLU A 330 -17.32 0.18 17.80
CA GLU A 330 -17.11 -0.40 16.46
C GLU A 330 -16.21 0.45 15.54
N THR A 331 -16.38 1.78 15.55
CA THR A 331 -15.56 2.69 14.74
C THR A 331 -14.12 2.75 15.25
N GLY A 332 -13.90 2.67 16.56
CA GLY A 332 -12.58 2.51 17.16
C GLY A 332 -11.89 1.23 16.71
N CYS A 333 -12.61 0.11 16.67
CA CYS A 333 -12.08 -1.16 16.16
C CYS A 333 -11.54 -1.03 14.72
N VAL A 334 -12.27 -0.37 13.80
CA VAL A 334 -11.77 -0.11 12.45
C VAL A 334 -10.49 0.71 12.49
N ILE A 335 -10.50 1.81 13.22
CA ILE A 335 -9.37 2.75 13.23
C ILE A 335 -8.11 2.08 13.79
N TYR A 336 -8.24 1.27 14.84
CA TYR A 336 -7.11 0.53 15.40
C TYR A 336 -6.58 -0.53 14.45
N ILE A 337 -7.43 -1.21 13.67
CA ILE A 337 -6.91 -2.11 12.63
C ILE A 337 -6.20 -1.32 11.53
N PHE A 338 -6.70 -0.13 11.16
CA PHE A 338 -5.96 0.75 10.25
C PHE A 338 -4.58 1.13 10.79
N GLN A 339 -4.50 1.54 12.06
CA GLN A 339 -3.21 1.79 12.72
C GLN A 339 -2.31 0.55 12.66
N TRP A 340 -2.86 -0.64 12.91
CA TRP A 340 -2.11 -1.89 12.82
C TRP A 340 -1.57 -2.13 11.41
N MET A 341 -2.37 -1.89 10.37
CA MET A 341 -1.95 -1.99 8.98
C MET A 341 -0.85 -0.96 8.62
N VAL A 342 -0.94 0.26 9.13
CA VAL A 342 0.05 1.32 8.90
C VAL A 342 1.40 0.93 9.52
N VAL A 343 1.39 0.47 10.77
CA VAL A 343 2.61 0.04 11.50
C VAL A 343 3.19 -1.22 10.89
N GLY A 344 2.35 -2.20 10.55
CA GLY A 344 2.75 -3.42 9.88
C GLY A 344 3.38 -3.15 8.52
N THR A 345 2.81 -2.21 7.75
CA THR A 345 3.38 -1.79 6.45
C THR A 345 4.70 -1.06 6.62
N TYR A 346 4.78 -0.12 7.57
CA TYR A 346 6.03 0.58 7.88
C TYR A 346 7.14 -0.41 8.25
N PHE A 347 6.83 -1.37 9.11
CA PHE A 347 7.74 -2.45 9.47
C PHE A 347 8.10 -3.30 8.26
N TYR A 348 7.14 -3.77 7.47
CA TYR A 348 7.41 -4.57 6.28
C TYR A 348 8.32 -3.85 5.30
N VAL A 349 8.03 -2.61 4.92
CA VAL A 349 8.79 -1.90 3.88
C VAL A 349 10.19 -1.52 4.39
N THR A 350 10.31 -1.09 5.65
CA THR A 350 11.61 -0.78 6.28
C THR A 350 12.50 -2.03 6.44
N TYR A 351 11.90 -3.22 6.49
CA TYR A 351 12.59 -4.49 6.70
C TYR A 351 12.54 -5.48 5.53
N ARG A 352 11.93 -5.08 4.42
CA ARG A 352 11.71 -5.89 3.23
C ARG A 352 12.97 -6.62 2.73
N PRO A 353 14.18 -6.01 2.72
CA PRO A 353 15.36 -6.72 2.22
C PRO A 353 15.82 -7.89 3.12
N GLN A 354 15.31 -7.99 4.35
CA GLN A 354 15.47 -9.16 5.22
C GLN A 354 14.33 -10.16 5.03
N PHE A 355 13.10 -9.67 4.83
CA PHE A 355 11.94 -10.51 4.50
C PHE A 355 11.97 -11.11 3.10
N LYS A 356 12.87 -10.69 2.19
CA LYS A 356 13.11 -11.39 0.92
C LYS A 356 13.58 -12.85 1.10
N LYS A 357 13.86 -13.31 2.33
CA LYS A 357 14.01 -14.74 2.69
C LYS A 357 12.69 -15.45 3.02
N ILE A 358 11.60 -14.73 3.32
CA ILE A 358 10.26 -15.31 3.37
C ILE A 358 9.85 -15.51 1.91
N ASP A 359 9.87 -16.77 1.50
CA ASP A 359 9.36 -17.16 0.21
C ASP A 359 7.85 -16.84 0.17
N MET A 360 7.48 -15.67 -0.35
CA MET A 360 6.09 -15.25 -0.50
C MET A 360 5.29 -16.28 -1.29
N LYS A 361 5.95 -17.10 -2.12
CA LYS A 361 5.33 -18.27 -2.76
C LYS A 361 4.89 -19.28 -1.69
N LYS A 362 5.75 -19.65 -0.74
CA LYS A 362 5.36 -20.51 0.40
C LYS A 362 4.26 -19.87 1.24
N PHE A 363 4.36 -18.58 1.58
CA PHE A 363 3.33 -17.93 2.38
C PHE A 363 1.97 -17.89 1.65
N LEU A 364 1.94 -17.53 0.36
CA LEU A 364 0.71 -17.61 -0.45
C LEU A 364 0.21 -19.05 -0.58
N ILE A 365 1.10 -20.04 -0.72
CA ILE A 365 0.71 -21.46 -0.77
C ILE A 365 0.10 -21.88 0.57
N TYR A 366 0.68 -21.49 1.72
CA TYR A 366 0.12 -21.79 3.03
C TYR A 366 -1.23 -21.09 3.26
N PHE A 367 -1.34 -19.82 2.85
CA PHE A 367 -2.59 -19.08 2.91
C PHE A 367 -3.66 -19.70 1.99
N MET A 368 -3.32 -20.01 0.74
CA MET A 368 -4.21 -20.69 -0.21
C MET A 368 -4.60 -22.08 0.28
N LYS A 369 -3.70 -22.85 0.89
CA LYS A 369 -4.01 -24.13 1.55
C LYS A 369 -5.00 -23.93 2.69
N GLY A 370 -4.85 -22.86 3.47
CA GLY A 370 -5.76 -22.53 4.57
C GLY A 370 -7.15 -22.06 4.11
N VAL A 371 -7.25 -21.41 2.94
CA VAL A 371 -8.51 -20.83 2.43
C VAL A 371 -9.24 -21.76 1.45
N LEU A 372 -8.53 -22.46 0.58
CA LEU A 372 -9.09 -23.26 -0.52
C LEU A 372 -9.07 -24.77 -0.24
N GLY A 373 -8.44 -25.20 0.87
CA GLY A 373 -8.19 -26.61 1.15
C GLY A 373 -6.94 -27.14 0.45
N GLU A 374 -6.36 -28.19 1.03
CA GLU A 374 -5.02 -28.66 0.66
C GLU A 374 -4.95 -29.26 -0.76
N GLU A 375 -6.03 -29.89 -1.22
CA GLU A 375 -6.13 -30.50 -2.55
C GLU A 375 -6.21 -29.46 -3.68
N ALA A 376 -7.04 -28.42 -3.52
CA ALA A 376 -7.17 -27.35 -4.51
C ALA A 376 -5.84 -26.57 -4.66
N ALA A 377 -5.13 -26.35 -3.55
CA ALA A 377 -3.82 -25.72 -3.58
C ALA A 377 -2.75 -26.61 -4.25
N ARG A 378 -2.80 -27.96 -4.09
CA ARG A 378 -1.89 -28.89 -4.76
C ARG A 378 -2.06 -28.88 -6.28
N CYS A 379 -3.29 -28.82 -6.80
CA CYS A 379 -3.54 -28.72 -8.24
C CYS A 379 -2.88 -27.47 -8.86
N ILE A 380 -2.93 -26.32 -8.17
CA ILE A 380 -2.35 -25.06 -8.65
C ILE A 380 -0.81 -25.05 -8.58
N VAL A 381 -0.24 -25.81 -7.64
CA VAL A 381 1.22 -25.92 -7.45
C VAL A 381 1.84 -26.93 -8.43
N ASN A 382 1.19 -28.08 -8.64
CA ASN A 382 1.70 -29.15 -9.50
C ASN A 382 1.72 -28.80 -11.00
N ASP A 383 0.87 -27.87 -11.43
CA ASP A 383 0.84 -27.40 -12.83
C ASP A 383 2.07 -26.56 -13.23
N LYS A 384 2.95 -26.26 -12.27
CA LYS A 384 4.21 -25.51 -12.47
C LYS A 384 5.48 -26.37 -12.37
N GLU A 385 5.40 -27.62 -11.94
CA GLU A 385 6.58 -28.51 -11.92
C GLU A 385 6.71 -29.33 -13.22
N LYS A 386 5.69 -29.28 -14.09
CA LYS A 386 5.70 -29.88 -15.44
C LYS A 386 6.02 -28.89 -16.58
N LYS A 387 6.50 -27.68 -16.27
CA LYS A 387 6.98 -26.66 -17.23
C LYS A 387 8.19 -25.95 -16.65
#